data_AF-X1KVM4-F1
#
_entry.id   AF-X1KVM4-F1
#
_cell.length_a   1.000
_cell.length_b   1.000
_cell.length_c   1.000
_cell.angle_alpha   90.00
_cell.angle_beta   90.00
_cell.angle_gamma   90.00
#
_symmetry.space_group_name_H-M   'P 1'
#
loop_
_entity.id
_entity.type
_entity.pdbx_description
1 polymer ?
#
loop_
_entity_poly.entity_id
_entity_poly.type
_entity_poly.pdbx_seq_one_letter_code
_entity_poly.pdbx_strand_id
1 'polypeptide(L)'
;FQRACDKDCINFHMSDEEIVENVGSIIVATGLEVYDPTELDEYGYTRFENVLTSLEFERLINAGGPTKGEVVRPTDRKRPQSIGFVQCVGSRSARKGSNYCSNVCCMNTIKSTLMLKEHYPDMDIKVFYIDIRAFGKGFEDLYRRSRRLGVQYLRGLPGKVEEANSATFWQSTVWAIFRPQ
;
A
#
# COMPACT_ATOMS: atom_id res chain seq x y z
N PHE A 1 3.26 12.50 32.31
CA PHE A 1 2.78 11.12 32.09
C PHE A 1 2.49 10.40 33.40
N GLN A 2 3.47 10.24 34.31
CA GLN A 2 3.24 9.49 35.57
C GLN A 2 2.13 10.11 36.45
N ARG A 3 2.10 11.44 36.62
CA ARG A 3 1.02 12.15 37.34
C ARG A 3 -0.37 12.06 36.69
N ALA A 4 -0.47 11.60 35.45
CA ALA A 4 -1.74 11.45 34.71
C ALA A 4 -2.21 9.99 34.64
N CYS A 5 -1.47 9.07 35.25
CA CYS A 5 -1.77 7.65 35.25
C CYS A 5 -2.28 7.25 36.64
N ASP A 6 -3.60 7.30 36.85
CA ASP A 6 -4.24 6.98 38.14
C ASP A 6 -3.99 5.54 38.62
N LYS A 7 -3.54 4.66 37.72
CA LYS A 7 -3.27 3.24 37.99
C LYS A 7 -1.79 2.94 38.26
N ASP A 8 -0.94 3.97 38.33
CA ASP A 8 0.50 3.85 38.64
C ASP A 8 1.26 2.80 37.80
N CYS A 9 0.86 2.60 36.54
CA CYS A 9 1.42 1.54 35.69
C CYS A 9 2.79 1.87 35.06
N ILE A 10 3.31 3.09 35.24
CA ILE A 10 4.54 3.55 34.57
C ILE A 10 5.73 3.36 35.51
N ASN A 11 6.63 2.44 35.13
CA ASN A 11 7.86 2.15 35.87
C ASN A 11 9.10 2.40 35.00
N PHE A 12 9.86 3.45 35.30
CA PHE A 12 11.11 3.79 34.59
C PHE A 12 12.30 2.91 34.97
N HIS A 13 12.14 2.06 35.99
CA HIS A 13 13.18 1.14 36.47
C HIS A 13 12.96 -0.29 35.99
N MET A 14 11.97 -0.54 35.13
CA MET A 14 11.78 -1.86 34.50
C MET A 14 12.98 -2.16 33.60
N SER A 15 13.58 -3.33 33.76
CA SER A 15 14.70 -3.84 32.95
C SER A 15 14.28 -5.07 32.16
N ASP A 16 15.08 -5.43 31.16
CA ASP A 16 14.86 -6.65 30.38
C ASP A 16 14.97 -7.91 31.26
N GLU A 17 14.17 -8.92 30.95
CA GLU A 17 14.16 -10.21 31.64
C GLU A 17 14.40 -11.34 30.63
N GLU A 18 15.28 -12.27 30.98
CA GLU A 18 15.45 -13.50 30.21
C GLU A 18 14.53 -14.59 30.77
N ILE A 19 13.69 -15.16 29.91
CA ILE A 19 12.75 -16.23 30.27
C ILE A 19 13.21 -17.52 29.58
N VAL A 20 13.41 -18.58 30.36
CA VAL A 20 13.85 -19.90 29.87
C VAL A 20 12.70 -20.88 29.95
N GLU A 21 12.23 -21.35 28.79
CA GLU A 21 11.10 -22.27 28.68
C GLU A 21 11.48 -23.54 27.91
N ASN A 22 11.03 -24.69 28.40
CA ASN A 22 11.19 -25.97 27.71
C ASN A 22 9.99 -26.23 26.81
N VAL A 23 10.18 -26.09 25.50
CA VAL A 23 9.11 -26.27 24.51
C VAL A 23 9.32 -27.54 23.66
N GLY A 24 8.22 -28.20 23.31
CA GLY A 24 8.25 -29.37 22.43
C GLY A 24 8.26 -29.02 20.93
N SER A 25 7.85 -27.81 20.56
CA SER A 25 7.80 -27.34 19.17
C SER A 25 7.83 -25.83 19.10
N ILE A 26 8.35 -25.28 18.00
CA ILE A 26 8.42 -23.84 17.72
C ILE A 26 7.70 -23.56 16.40
N ILE A 27 6.81 -22.58 16.39
CA ILE A 27 6.12 -22.10 15.18
C ILE A 27 6.65 -20.70 14.88
N VAL A 28 7.24 -20.52 13.69
CA VAL A 28 7.71 -19.20 13.23
C VAL A 28 6.62 -18.55 12.40
N ALA A 29 6.05 -17.46 12.93
CA ALA A 29 4.97 -16.70 12.29
C ALA A 29 5.22 -15.17 12.41
N THR A 30 6.47 -14.75 12.21
CA THR A 30 6.91 -13.34 12.35
C THR A 30 6.36 -12.40 11.27
N GLY A 31 5.67 -12.93 10.27
CA GLY A 31 4.99 -12.14 9.26
C GLY A 31 5.92 -11.65 8.15
N LEU A 32 5.66 -10.43 7.68
CA LEU A 32 6.19 -9.90 6.43
C LEU A 32 6.49 -8.41 6.59
N GLU A 33 7.56 -7.95 5.96
CA GLU A 33 7.91 -6.54 5.89
C GLU A 33 7.63 -5.93 4.53
N VAL A 34 7.64 -4.60 4.56
CA VAL A 34 7.22 -3.74 3.51
C VAL A 34 8.55 -3.29 2.80
N TYR A 35 8.90 -3.80 1.60
CA TYR A 35 9.73 -3.19 0.51
C TYR A 35 9.75 -1.65 0.34
N ASP A 36 10.84 -1.04 0.75
CA ASP A 36 11.09 0.39 0.54
C ASP A 36 11.36 0.76 -0.94
N PRO A 37 10.51 1.59 -1.60
CA PRO A 37 10.74 2.05 -2.98
C PRO A 37 11.69 3.23 -3.11
N THR A 38 12.39 3.65 -2.05
CA THR A 38 13.36 4.76 -2.08
C THR A 38 14.40 4.62 -3.19
N GLU A 39 14.84 3.40 -3.52
CA GLU A 39 15.81 3.13 -4.59
C GLU A 39 15.22 3.26 -6.02
N LEU A 40 13.89 3.31 -6.14
CA LEU A 40 13.16 3.43 -7.40
C LEU A 40 12.87 4.90 -7.73
N ASP A 41 13.94 5.64 -8.00
CA ASP A 41 13.86 7.08 -8.32
C ASP A 41 12.90 7.38 -9.48
N GLU A 42 12.74 6.47 -10.45
CA GLU A 42 11.82 6.63 -11.58
C GLU A 42 10.36 6.92 -11.18
N TYR A 43 9.91 6.45 -10.02
CA TYR A 43 8.56 6.68 -9.52
C TYR A 43 8.45 7.84 -8.54
N GLY A 44 9.58 8.43 -8.15
CA GLY A 44 9.62 9.68 -7.39
C GLY A 44 9.05 9.60 -5.99
N TYR A 45 9.09 8.44 -5.33
CA TYR A 45 8.59 8.28 -3.94
C TYR A 45 9.24 9.25 -2.95
N THR A 46 10.54 9.50 -3.08
CA THR A 46 11.27 10.46 -2.24
C THR A 46 11.13 11.91 -2.70
N ARG A 47 10.64 12.16 -3.92
CA ARG A 47 10.57 13.51 -4.53
C ARG A 47 9.19 14.13 -4.47
N PHE A 48 8.15 13.31 -4.52
CA PHE A 48 6.76 13.76 -4.64
C PHE A 48 5.96 13.27 -3.43
N GLU A 49 5.58 14.16 -2.53
CA GLU A 49 4.85 13.81 -1.30
C GLU A 49 3.50 13.11 -1.53
N ASN A 50 2.90 13.31 -2.71
CA ASN A 50 1.64 12.67 -3.04
C ASN A 50 1.84 11.23 -3.55
N VAL A 51 3.07 10.82 -3.88
CA VAL A 51 3.39 9.44 -4.23
C VAL A 51 3.44 8.61 -2.95
N LEU A 52 2.56 7.61 -2.87
CA LEU A 52 2.36 6.82 -1.67
C LEU A 52 2.47 5.33 -1.94
N THR A 53 2.97 4.63 -0.95
CA THR A 53 2.90 3.18 -0.82
C THR A 53 1.45 2.71 -0.66
N SER A 54 1.20 1.44 -0.98
CA SER A 54 -0.07 0.76 -0.72
C SER A 54 -0.43 0.82 0.76
N LEU A 55 0.55 0.62 1.64
CA LEU A 55 0.32 0.56 3.09
C LEU A 55 0.05 1.96 3.68
N GLU A 56 0.77 3.00 3.25
CA GLU A 56 0.45 4.38 3.61
C GLU A 56 -0.95 4.74 3.14
N PHE A 57 -1.29 4.41 1.89
CA PHE A 57 -2.63 4.63 1.36
C PHE A 57 -3.70 3.91 2.18
N GLU A 58 -3.47 2.66 2.57
CA GLU A 58 -4.38 1.92 3.46
C GLU A 58 -4.56 2.61 4.80
N ARG A 59 -3.49 3.13 5.40
CA ARG A 59 -3.60 3.89 6.66
C ARG A 59 -4.41 5.17 6.46
N LEU A 60 -4.28 5.86 5.33
CA LEU A 60 -5.10 7.05 5.03
C LEU A 60 -6.59 6.71 4.90
N ILE A 61 -6.94 5.66 4.16
CA ILE A 61 -8.36 5.31 3.96
C ILE A 61 -8.97 4.55 5.14
N ASN A 62 -8.19 4.22 6.17
CA ASN A 62 -8.68 3.55 7.35
C ASN A 62 -9.42 4.53 8.27
N ALA A 63 -10.59 4.13 8.79
CA ALA A 63 -11.39 4.95 9.71
C ALA A 63 -10.66 5.30 11.03
N GLY A 64 -9.81 4.40 11.53
CA GLY A 64 -8.87 4.64 12.65
C GLY A 64 -7.49 5.13 12.18
N GLY A 65 -7.41 5.60 10.93
CA GLY A 65 -6.23 6.19 10.32
C GLY A 65 -6.02 7.66 10.73
N PRO A 66 -4.86 8.24 10.39
CA PRO A 66 -4.56 9.64 10.67
C PRO A 66 -5.56 10.62 10.03
N THR A 67 -6.18 10.23 8.91
CA THR A 67 -7.17 11.04 8.17
C THR A 67 -8.60 10.58 8.40
N LYS A 68 -8.85 9.67 9.37
CA LYS A 68 -10.18 9.17 9.75
C LYS A 68 -10.99 8.58 8.58
N GLY A 69 -10.31 8.01 7.59
CA GLY A 69 -10.93 7.38 6.42
C GLY A 69 -11.09 8.31 5.21
N GLU A 70 -10.72 9.58 5.32
CA GLU A 70 -10.76 10.52 4.20
C GLU A 70 -9.57 10.32 3.26
N VAL A 71 -9.86 10.28 1.94
CA VAL A 71 -8.84 10.19 0.90
C VAL A 71 -8.38 11.60 0.57
N VAL A 72 -7.21 11.98 1.09
CA VAL A 72 -6.63 13.31 0.93
C VAL A 72 -5.20 13.23 0.41
N ARG A 73 -4.81 14.25 -0.34
CA ARG A 73 -3.43 14.46 -0.75
C ARG A 73 -2.59 14.93 0.45
N PRO A 74 -1.42 14.32 0.72
CA PRO A 74 -0.53 14.79 1.77
C PRO A 74 -0.14 16.26 1.66
N THR A 75 0.11 16.76 0.45
CA THR A 75 0.63 18.12 0.24
C THR A 75 -0.36 19.22 0.66
N ASP A 76 -1.64 19.07 0.31
CA ASP A 76 -2.63 20.15 0.43
C ASP A 76 -3.93 19.73 1.13
N ARG A 77 -4.01 18.47 1.57
CA ARG A 77 -5.16 17.85 2.24
C ARG A 77 -6.46 17.91 1.45
N LYS A 78 -6.40 18.16 0.14
CA LYS A 78 -7.58 18.11 -0.73
C LYS A 78 -7.82 16.70 -1.23
N ARG A 79 -9.08 16.41 -1.50
CA ARG A 79 -9.48 15.16 -2.15
C ARG A 79 -8.95 15.10 -3.59
N PRO A 80 -8.26 14.02 -3.99
CA PRO A 80 -7.84 13.85 -5.38
C PRO A 80 -9.05 13.59 -6.29
N GLN A 81 -9.02 14.16 -7.49
CA GLN A 81 -10.00 13.87 -8.55
C GLN A 81 -9.62 12.61 -9.34
N SER A 82 -8.32 12.33 -9.43
CA SER A 82 -7.78 11.16 -10.12
C SER A 82 -6.72 10.44 -9.28
N ILE A 83 -6.69 9.11 -9.42
CA ILE A 83 -5.73 8.23 -8.76
C ILE A 83 -5.16 7.23 -9.78
N GLY A 84 -3.83 7.13 -9.79
CA GLY A 84 -3.11 6.06 -10.46
C GLY A 84 -2.86 4.90 -9.50
N PHE A 85 -2.69 3.70 -10.00
CA PHE A 85 -2.09 2.59 -9.27
C PHE A 85 -1.04 1.99 -10.18
N VAL A 86 0.19 1.85 -9.69
CA VAL A 86 1.22 1.12 -10.42
C VAL A 86 1.31 -0.29 -9.82
N GLN A 87 1.55 -1.29 -10.64
CA GLN A 87 1.69 -2.67 -10.15
C GLN A 87 3.13 -3.12 -10.28
N CYS A 88 3.47 -4.18 -9.54
CA CYS A 88 4.77 -4.84 -9.63
C CYS A 88 5.95 -3.91 -9.29
N VAL A 89 5.75 -2.84 -8.54
CA VAL A 89 6.88 -2.01 -8.12
C VAL A 89 7.64 -2.74 -7.02
N GLY A 90 8.94 -2.89 -7.22
CA GLY A 90 9.73 -3.83 -6.46
C GLY A 90 9.18 -5.24 -6.65
N SER A 91 8.75 -5.70 -7.82
CA SER A 91 8.27 -7.08 -7.94
C SER A 91 8.37 -7.47 -9.39
N ARG A 92 8.78 -8.71 -9.68
CA ARG A 92 9.03 -9.13 -11.07
C ARG A 92 9.97 -8.14 -11.80
N SER A 93 10.96 -7.61 -11.09
CA SER A 93 11.96 -6.66 -11.58
C SER A 93 13.35 -7.24 -11.34
N ALA A 94 14.08 -7.50 -12.42
CA ALA A 94 15.41 -8.10 -12.36
C ALA A 94 16.52 -7.11 -11.96
N ARG A 95 16.28 -5.80 -12.11
CA ARG A 95 17.29 -4.76 -11.84
C ARG A 95 17.14 -4.12 -10.47
N LYS A 96 15.92 -3.76 -10.10
CA LYS A 96 15.60 -2.98 -8.90
C LYS A 96 14.42 -3.62 -8.18
N GLY A 97 14.70 -4.70 -7.46
CA GLY A 97 13.70 -5.45 -6.73
C GLY A 97 13.93 -6.95 -6.75
N SER A 98 12.85 -7.72 -6.89
CA SER A 98 12.87 -9.18 -6.81
C SER A 98 12.23 -9.82 -8.02
N ASN A 99 12.67 -11.03 -8.31
CA ASN A 99 12.26 -11.79 -9.48
C ASN A 99 10.93 -12.53 -9.28
N TYR A 100 10.42 -12.65 -8.05
CA TYR A 100 9.13 -13.26 -7.78
C TYR A 100 8.00 -12.21 -7.79
N CYS A 101 6.78 -12.73 -7.80
CA CYS A 101 5.57 -11.92 -7.67
C CYS A 101 5.10 -11.96 -6.22
N SER A 102 4.74 -10.79 -5.69
CA SER A 102 4.26 -10.69 -4.31
C SER A 102 2.82 -11.09 -4.08
N ASN A 103 2.16 -11.66 -5.08
CA ASN A 103 0.89 -12.38 -4.99
C ASN A 103 -0.34 -11.49 -4.65
N VAL A 104 -0.27 -10.69 -3.59
CA VAL A 104 -1.40 -9.96 -3.01
C VAL A 104 -1.65 -8.57 -3.63
N CYS A 105 -0.65 -7.97 -4.28
CA CYS A 105 -0.70 -6.56 -4.72
C CYS A 105 -1.81 -6.25 -5.73
N CYS A 106 -2.04 -7.15 -6.69
CA CYS A 106 -3.14 -7.02 -7.65
C CYS A 106 -4.50 -6.96 -6.94
N MET A 107 -4.73 -7.88 -6.00
CA MET A 107 -6.01 -7.95 -5.27
C MET A 107 -6.18 -6.83 -4.29
N ASN A 108 -5.10 -6.40 -3.64
CA ASN A 108 -5.15 -5.26 -2.75
C ASN A 108 -5.54 -3.98 -3.48
N THR A 109 -4.99 -3.80 -4.69
CA THR A 109 -5.38 -2.68 -5.55
C THR A 109 -6.84 -2.79 -5.98
N ILE A 110 -7.31 -3.96 -6.40
CA ILE A 110 -8.71 -4.18 -6.75
C ILE A 110 -9.63 -3.81 -5.57
N LYS A 111 -9.31 -4.27 -4.36
CA LYS A 111 -10.02 -3.89 -3.13
C LYS A 111 -10.08 -2.37 -2.96
N SER A 112 -8.92 -1.71 -3.03
CA SER A 112 -8.83 -0.25 -2.90
C SER A 112 -9.66 0.46 -3.97
N THR A 113 -9.62 0.03 -5.23
CA THR A 113 -10.40 0.64 -6.30
C THR A 113 -11.90 0.48 -6.10
N LEU A 114 -12.37 -0.68 -5.60
CA LEU A 114 -13.77 -0.92 -5.27
C LEU A 114 -14.23 0.00 -4.15
N MET A 115 -13.47 0.07 -3.06
CA MET A 115 -13.74 0.98 -1.93
C MET A 115 -13.80 2.43 -2.39
N LEU A 116 -12.81 2.88 -3.17
CA LEU A 116 -12.78 4.24 -3.70
C LEU A 116 -14.01 4.53 -4.55
N LYS A 117 -14.43 3.61 -5.44
CA LYS A 117 -15.62 3.81 -6.27
C LYS A 117 -16.93 3.79 -5.47
N GLU A 118 -16.97 3.09 -4.35
CA GLU A 118 -18.14 3.06 -3.46
C GLU A 118 -18.32 4.38 -2.70
N HIS A 119 -17.23 4.96 -2.19
CA HIS A 119 -17.27 6.26 -1.51
C HIS A 119 -17.26 7.46 -2.47
N TYR A 120 -16.64 7.29 -3.63
CA TYR A 120 -16.31 8.36 -4.57
C TYR A 120 -16.53 7.92 -6.03
N PRO A 121 -17.79 7.78 -6.47
CA PRO A 121 -18.12 7.21 -7.79
C PRO A 121 -17.46 7.93 -8.97
N ASP A 122 -17.36 9.26 -8.88
CA ASP A 122 -16.85 10.14 -9.95
C ASP A 122 -15.31 10.19 -10.06
N MET A 123 -14.59 9.53 -9.14
CA MET A 123 -13.13 9.58 -9.14
C MET A 123 -12.55 8.82 -10.34
N ASP A 124 -11.63 9.43 -11.09
CA ASP A 124 -10.93 8.74 -12.17
C ASP A 124 -9.84 7.82 -11.60
N ILE A 125 -9.91 6.52 -11.88
CA ILE A 125 -8.98 5.54 -11.32
C ILE A 125 -8.36 4.73 -12.45
N LYS A 126 -7.03 4.73 -12.51
CA LYS A 126 -6.23 4.01 -13.51
C LYS A 126 -5.27 3.04 -12.83
N VAL A 127 -5.24 1.80 -13.28
CA VAL A 127 -4.36 0.74 -12.76
C VAL A 127 -3.41 0.30 -13.88
N PHE A 128 -2.12 0.56 -13.72
CA PHE A 128 -1.05 0.14 -14.62
C PHE A 128 -0.50 -1.21 -14.22
N TYR A 129 -0.53 -2.18 -15.13
CA TYR A 129 -0.19 -3.55 -14.80
C TYR A 129 0.49 -4.31 -15.94
N ILE A 130 1.20 -5.38 -15.60
CA ILE A 130 1.71 -6.37 -16.58
C ILE A 130 0.63 -7.45 -16.79
N ASP A 131 0.28 -8.14 -15.70
CA ASP A 131 -0.75 -9.17 -15.63
C ASP A 131 -1.57 -8.97 -14.34
N ILE A 132 -2.90 -9.08 -14.41
CA ILE A 132 -3.75 -9.09 -13.21
C ILE A 132 -3.81 -10.53 -12.69
N ARG A 133 -3.30 -10.74 -11.47
CA ARG A 133 -3.27 -12.05 -10.81
C ARG A 133 -4.42 -12.20 -9.82
N ALA A 134 -5.62 -12.42 -10.35
CA ALA A 134 -6.85 -12.63 -9.58
C ALA A 134 -7.20 -14.13 -9.48
N PHE A 135 -6.28 -14.95 -8.94
CA PHE A 135 -6.34 -16.42 -9.04
C PHE A 135 -7.15 -17.11 -7.91
N GLY A 136 -7.52 -16.38 -6.86
CA GLY A 136 -8.33 -16.91 -5.76
C GLY A 136 -9.81 -17.05 -6.10
N LYS A 137 -10.56 -17.82 -5.28
CA LYS A 137 -12.00 -17.99 -5.47
C LYS A 137 -12.71 -16.63 -5.39
N GLY A 138 -13.44 -16.27 -6.46
CA GLY A 138 -14.18 -15.00 -6.55
C GLY A 138 -13.31 -13.77 -6.83
N PHE A 139 -12.00 -13.90 -6.98
CA PHE A 139 -11.10 -12.77 -7.22
C PHE A 139 -11.30 -12.17 -8.61
N GLU A 140 -11.51 -13.02 -9.63
CA GLU A 140 -11.85 -12.59 -10.98
C GLU A 140 -13.18 -11.81 -11.01
N ASP A 141 -14.15 -12.18 -10.17
CA ASP A 141 -15.42 -11.45 -10.07
C ASP A 141 -15.23 -10.06 -9.46
N LEU A 142 -14.34 -9.91 -8.47
CA LEU A 142 -13.96 -8.61 -7.90
C LEU A 142 -13.25 -7.73 -8.94
N TYR A 143 -12.34 -8.30 -9.73
CA TYR A 143 -11.70 -7.62 -10.84
C TYR A 143 -12.74 -7.11 -11.87
N ARG A 144 -13.65 -7.99 -12.30
CA ARG A 144 -14.75 -7.64 -13.22
C ARG A 144 -15.68 -6.59 -12.63
N ARG A 145 -15.97 -6.67 -11.33
CA ARG A 145 -16.77 -5.65 -10.62
C ARG A 145 -16.06 -4.30 -10.65
N SER A 146 -14.77 -4.24 -10.36
CA SER A 146 -14.00 -2.98 -10.40
C SER A 146 -14.03 -2.35 -11.79
N ARG A 147 -13.84 -3.16 -12.84
CA ARG A 147 -13.98 -2.70 -14.23
C ARG A 147 -15.37 -2.15 -14.56
N ARG A 148 -16.44 -2.80 -14.09
CA ARG A 148 -17.82 -2.34 -14.29
C ARG A 148 -18.10 -1.00 -13.60
N LEU A 149 -17.39 -0.67 -12.52
CA LEU A 149 -17.46 0.63 -11.84
C LEU A 149 -16.61 1.72 -12.54
N GLY A 150 -16.10 1.45 -13.75
CA GLY A 150 -15.38 2.44 -14.56
C GLY A 150 -13.89 2.58 -14.23
N VAL A 151 -13.31 1.66 -13.47
CA VAL A 151 -11.86 1.62 -13.22
C VAL A 151 -11.14 1.19 -14.50
N GLN A 152 -10.16 1.99 -14.92
CA GLN A 152 -9.39 1.74 -16.14
C GLN A 152 -8.18 0.88 -15.82
N TYR A 153 -8.05 -0.25 -16.50
CA TYR A 153 -6.89 -1.13 -16.37
C TYR A 153 -6.04 -1.00 -17.63
N LEU A 154 -4.85 -0.41 -17.48
CA LEU A 154 -3.91 -0.12 -18.55
C LEU A 154 -2.76 -1.12 -18.51
N ARG A 155 -2.64 -1.93 -19.56
CA ARG A 155 -1.56 -2.91 -19.65
C ARG A 155 -0.28 -2.23 -20.12
N GLY A 156 0.65 -2.07 -19.20
CA GLY A 156 1.92 -1.38 -19.39
C GLY A 156 2.36 -0.71 -18.10
N LEU A 157 3.61 -0.90 -17.70
CA LEU A 157 4.18 -0.18 -16.57
C LEU A 157 4.68 1.20 -17.03
N PRO A 158 4.42 2.27 -16.26
CA PRO A 158 4.98 3.58 -16.57
C PRO A 158 6.51 3.54 -16.46
N GLY A 159 7.18 4.24 -17.37
CA GLY A 159 8.64 4.37 -17.36
C GLY A 159 9.15 5.40 -16.35
N LYS A 160 8.37 6.43 -16.07
CA LYS A 160 8.66 7.48 -15.07
C LYS A 160 7.37 8.13 -14.58
N VAL A 161 7.37 8.64 -13.36
CA VAL A 161 6.36 9.57 -12.83
C VAL A 161 6.98 10.94 -12.68
N GLU A 162 6.28 11.97 -13.15
CA GLU A 162 6.68 13.38 -13.03
C GLU A 162 5.47 14.20 -12.60
N GLU A 163 5.72 15.27 -11.85
CA GLU A 163 4.68 16.25 -11.52
C GLU A 163 4.46 17.17 -12.73
N ALA A 164 3.25 17.13 -13.29
CA ALA A 164 2.84 18.12 -14.28
C ALA A 164 2.39 19.39 -13.55
N ASN A 165 2.74 20.56 -14.10
CA ASN A 165 2.34 21.88 -13.59
C ASN A 165 0.80 22.11 -13.53
N SER A 166 -0.02 21.12 -13.85
CA SER A 166 -1.48 21.14 -13.81
C SER A 166 -2.05 19.86 -13.21
N ALA A 167 -2.30 19.89 -11.89
CA ALA A 167 -3.34 19.17 -11.12
C ALA A 167 -3.74 17.72 -11.50
N THR A 168 -2.90 16.95 -12.19
CA THR A 168 -3.21 15.58 -12.62
C THR A 168 -2.34 14.64 -11.82
N PHE A 169 -2.95 13.93 -10.87
CA PHE A 169 -2.21 13.15 -9.90
C PHE A 169 -2.10 11.67 -10.30
N TRP A 170 -0.86 11.17 -10.36
CA TRP A 170 -0.54 9.76 -10.56
C TRP A 170 0.00 9.19 -9.25
N GLN A 171 -0.79 8.34 -8.61
CA GLN A 171 -0.31 7.59 -7.45
C GLN A 171 0.42 6.35 -7.97
N SER A 172 1.74 6.30 -7.79
CA SER A 172 2.52 5.09 -8.06
C SER A 172 2.41 4.17 -6.86
N THR A 173 1.36 3.35 -6.86
CA THR A 173 1.25 2.28 -5.88
C THR A 173 2.43 1.32 -6.06
N VAL A 174 3.24 1.16 -5.01
CA VAL A 174 4.28 0.14 -4.98
C VAL A 174 3.70 -1.19 -4.45
N TRP A 175 4.46 -2.28 -4.27
CA TRP A 175 4.25 -3.39 -3.32
C TRP A 175 4.17 -4.78 -3.95
N ALA A 176 4.91 -5.83 -3.52
CA ALA A 176 5.82 -6.02 -2.38
C ALA A 176 7.10 -6.80 -2.78
N ILE A 177 8.08 -7.01 -1.89
CA ILE A 177 9.22 -7.96 -1.99
C ILE A 177 9.34 -8.70 -0.66
N PHE A 178 9.01 -9.99 -0.68
CA PHE A 178 9.41 -11.00 0.29
C PHE A 178 10.93 -11.31 0.23
N ARG A 179 11.76 -10.63 1.01
CA ARG A 179 13.09 -11.19 1.31
C ARG A 179 12.92 -12.32 2.33
N PRO A 180 13.30 -13.57 2.03
CA PRO A 180 13.73 -14.48 3.08
C PRO A 180 15.06 -13.94 3.64
N GLN A 181 15.32 -14.21 4.92
CA GLN A 181 16.66 -14.08 5.48
C GLN A 181 17.70 -14.82 4.64
#